data_AF-A0A1J4N6R0-F1
#
_entry.id   AF-A0A1J4N6R0-F1
#
_cell.length_a   1.000
_cell.length_b   1.000
_cell.length_c   1.000
_cell.angle_alpha   90.00
_cell.angle_beta   90.00
_cell.angle_gamma   90.00
#
_symmetry.space_group_name_H-M   'P 1'
#
loop_
_entity.id
_entity.type
_entity.pdbx_description
1 polymer ?
#
loop_
_entity_poly.entity_id
_entity_poly.type
_entity_poly.pdbx_seq_one_letter_code
_entity_poly.pdbx_strand_id
1 'polypeptide(L)' 'MAVENERPDLAIPAPRPEGDSVSPDLLEAELFGLEETLNILRDEFTSVAPGERAHVARHMRETRVRIAQIRIRLLHGR' A
#
# COMPACT_ATOMS: atom_id res chain seq x y z
N MET A 1 16.31 9.13 34.08
CA MET A 1 16.73 9.04 32.67
C MET A 1 15.48 8.77 31.86
N ALA A 2 15.01 9.72 31.05
CA ALA A 2 13.87 9.53 30.16
C ALA A 2 14.42 8.98 28.84
N VAL A 3 13.89 7.85 28.36
CA VAL A 3 14.23 7.28 27.06
C VAL A 3 13.26 7.84 26.04
N GLU A 4 13.76 8.73 25.18
CA GLU A 4 13.03 9.26 24.03
C GLU A 4 12.89 8.14 23.01
N ASN A 5 11.67 7.64 22.80
CA ASN A 5 11.37 6.71 21.72
C ASN A 5 11.24 7.51 20.42
N GLU A 6 12.33 7.57 19.67
CA GLU A 6 12.38 8.09 18.31
C GLU A 6 11.50 7.20 17.42
N ARG A 7 10.29 7.66 17.07
CA ARG A 7 9.42 6.97 16.11
C ARG A 7 10.11 6.98 14.74
N PRO A 8 10.32 5.83 14.07
CA PRO A 8 10.82 5.85 12.72
C PRO A 8 9.78 6.53 11.83
N ASP A 9 10.21 7.55 11.09
CA ASP A 9 9.38 8.19 10.06
C ASP A 9 8.97 7.10 9.06
N LEU A 10 7.66 6.80 9.06
CA LEU A 10 7.03 6.03 8.00
C LEU A 10 7.10 6.91 6.76
N ALA A 11 8.22 6.83 6.03
CA ALA A 11 8.38 7.51 4.76
C ALA A 11 7.31 6.97 3.81
N ILE A 12 6.20 7.69 3.68
CA ILE A 12 5.23 7.47 2.61
C ILE A 12 6.02 7.72 1.33
N PRO A 13 6.23 6.70 0.47
CA PRO A 13 6.98 6.92 -0.75
C PRO A 13 6.24 7.96 -1.58
N ALA A 14 6.93 9.07 -1.87
CA ALA A 14 6.39 10.14 -2.70
C ALA A 14 5.94 9.58 -4.06
N PRO A 15 4.86 10.09 -4.66
CA PRO A 15 4.46 9.69 -5.99
C PRO A 15 5.58 10.05 -6.97
N ARG A 16 6.24 9.04 -7.53
CA ARG A 16 7.32 9.23 -8.52
C ARG A 16 6.73 9.89 -9.78
N PRO A 17 7.41 10.89 -10.37
CA PRO A 17 6.93 11.57 -11.56
C PRO A 17 6.86 10.60 -12.75
N GLU A 18 5.82 10.80 -13.55
CA GLU A 18 5.48 10.02 -14.74
C GLU A 18 6.62 10.11 -15.76
N GLY A 19 7.24 8.98 -16.11
CA GLY A 19 8.34 8.97 -17.08
C GLY A 19 9.03 7.62 -17.28
N ASP A 20 9.03 6.74 -16.28
CA ASP A 20 9.57 5.39 -16.48
C ASP A 20 8.48 4.46 -17.00
N SER A 21 8.73 3.86 -18.17
CA SER A 21 8.11 2.61 -18.59
C SER A 21 8.48 1.55 -17.55
N VAL A 22 7.77 1.54 -16.42
CA VAL A 22 7.93 0.53 -15.38
C VAL A 22 7.68 -0.81 -16.05
N SER A 23 8.70 -1.68 -16.02
CA SER A 23 8.60 -3.02 -16.61
C SER A 23 7.32 -3.71 -16.12
N PRO A 24 6.58 -4.42 -17.00
CA PRO A 24 5.42 -5.21 -16.59
C PRO A 24 5.71 -6.11 -15.38
N ASP A 25 6.89 -6.73 -15.32
CA ASP A 25 7.30 -7.60 -14.20
C ASP A 25 7.34 -6.85 -12.86
N LEU A 26 7.79 -5.59 -12.85
CA LEU A 26 7.83 -4.77 -11.64
C LEU A 26 6.42 -4.36 -11.19
N LEU A 27 5.53 -4.09 -12.15
CA LEU A 27 4.13 -3.80 -11.86
C LEU A 27 3.40 -5.03 -11.34
N GLU A 28 3.68 -6.22 -11.86
CA GLU A 28 3.14 -7.49 -11.38
C GLU A 28 3.62 -7.80 -9.95
N ALA A 29 4.90 -7.58 -9.66
CA ALA A 29 5.44 -7.72 -8.31
C ALA A 29 4.80 -6.73 -7.31
N GLU A 30 4.64 -5.46 -7.71
CA GLU A 30 3.94 -4.45 -6.88
C GLU A 30 2.47 -4.86 -6.64
N LEU A 31 1.79 -5.33 -7.69
CA LEU A 31 0.41 -5.80 -7.60
C LEU A 31 0.27 -6.95 -6.59
N PHE A 32 1.13 -7.96 -6.69
CA PHE A 32 1.15 -9.10 -5.78
C PHE A 32 1.32 -8.66 -4.32
N GLY A 33 2.31 -7.80 -4.04
CA GLY A 33 2.57 -7.35 -2.67
C GLY A 33 1.41 -6.53 -2.08
N LEU A 34 0.75 -5.71 -2.89
CA LEU A 34 -0.42 -4.93 -2.45
C LEU A 34 -1.65 -5.82 -2.20
N GLU A 35 -1.85 -6.85 -3.01
CA GLU A 35 -2.93 -7.83 -2.81
C GLU A 35 -2.71 -8.64 -1.54
N GLU A 36 -1.49 -9.09 -1.28
CA GLU A 36 -1.12 -9.78 -0.04
C GLU A 36 -1.33 -8.87 1.18
N THR A 37 -0.84 -7.62 1.11
CA THR A 37 -1.05 -6.62 2.17
C THR A 37 -2.54 -6.42 2.44
N LEU A 38 -3.35 -6.29 1.39
CA LEU A 38 -4.79 -6.11 1.55
C LEU A 38 -5.45 -7.35 2.17
N ASN A 39 -4.97 -8.55 1.85
CA ASN A 39 -5.48 -9.78 2.44
C ASN A 39 -5.18 -9.85 3.95
N ILE A 40 -3.93 -9.63 4.35
CA ILE A 40 -3.51 -9.59 5.76
C ILE A 40 -4.36 -8.56 6.54
N LEU A 41 -4.49 -7.34 6.00
CA LEU A 41 -5.28 -6.30 6.66
C LEU A 41 -6.76 -6.65 6.81
N ARG A 42 -7.33 -7.45 5.90
CA ARG A 42 -8.73 -7.92 6.01
C ARG A 42 -8.87 -8.97 7.08
N ASP A 43 -7.95 -9.93 7.12
CA ASP A 43 -7.98 -11.04 8.07
C ASP A 43 -7.79 -10.54 9.50
N GLU A 44 -6.91 -9.55 9.68
CA GLU A 44 -6.57 -8.99 10.99
C GLU A 44 -7.43 -7.79 11.41
N PHE A 45 -8.32 -7.27 10.54
CA PHE A 45 -9.05 -6.02 10.79
C PHE A 45 -9.83 -6.03 12.11
N THR A 46 -10.39 -7.19 12.48
CA THR A 46 -11.16 -7.33 13.71
C THR A 46 -10.31 -7.20 14.98
N SER A 47 -9.03 -7.59 14.89
CA SER A 47 -8.02 -7.47 15.95
C SER A 47 -7.47 -6.05 16.09
N VAL A 48 -7.70 -5.17 15.11
CA VAL A 48 -7.32 -3.76 15.20
C VAL A 48 -8.14 -3.05 16.26
N ALA A 49 -7.47 -2.28 17.12
CA ALA A 49 -8.10 -1.47 18.15
C ALA A 49 -9.12 -0.49 17.52
N PRO A 50 -10.31 -0.28 18.12
CA PRO A 50 -11.35 0.56 17.52
C PRO A 50 -10.91 1.96 17.07
N GLY A 51 -10.00 2.60 17.83
CA GLY A 51 -9.45 3.92 17.49
C GLY A 51 -8.61 3.94 16.22
N GLU A 52 -7.97 2.82 15.87
CA GLU A 52 -7.09 2.70 14.69
C GLU A 52 -7.83 2.17 13.45
N ARG A 53 -9.04 1.60 13.62
CA ARG A 53 -9.81 1.00 12.51
C ARG A 53 -10.12 1.99 11.40
N ALA A 54 -10.36 3.26 11.73
CA ALA A 54 -10.60 4.29 10.72
C ALA A 54 -9.35 4.54 9.84
N HIS A 55 -8.16 4.55 10.45
CA HIS A 55 -6.90 4.69 9.75
C HIS A 55 -6.62 3.46 8.87
N VAL A 56 -6.78 2.26 9.43
CA VAL A 56 -6.59 1.00 8.67
C VAL A 56 -7.58 0.90 7.51
N ALA A 57 -8.86 1.23 7.72
CA ALA A 57 -9.87 1.21 6.66
C ALA A 57 -9.55 2.21 5.54
N ARG A 58 -9.01 3.38 5.87
CA ARG A 58 -8.52 4.35 4.90
C ARG A 58 -7.34 3.78 4.11
N HIS A 59 -6.36 3.19 4.78
CA HIS A 59 -5.22 2.57 4.12
C HIS A 59 -5.66 1.44 3.18
N MET A 60 -6.54 0.54 3.62
CA MET A 60 -7.12 -0.51 2.76
C MET A 60 -7.83 0.06 1.52
N ARG A 61 -8.51 1.21 1.65
CA ARG A 61 -9.13 1.89 0.50
C ARG A 61 -8.07 2.40 -0.47
N GLU A 62 -7.01 3.04 0.02
CA GLU A 62 -5.90 3.55 -0.79
C GLU A 62 -5.17 2.39 -1.51
N THR A 63 -4.90 1.29 -0.81
CA THR A 63 -4.31 0.07 -1.39
C THR A 63 -5.18 -0.49 -2.52
N ARG A 64 -6.51 -0.56 -2.34
CA ARG A 64 -7.43 -1.00 -3.41
C ARG A 64 -7.39 -0.10 -4.64
N VAL A 65 -7.30 1.22 -4.44
CA VAL A 65 -7.17 2.17 -5.55
C VAL A 65 -5.85 1.95 -6.28
N ARG A 66 -4.75 1.75 -5.56
CA ARG A 66 -3.43 1.49 -6.15
C ARG A 66 -3.40 0.19 -6.97
N ILE A 67 -3.97 -0.90 -6.44
CA ILE A 67 -4.16 -2.18 -7.16
C ILE A 67 -4.91 -1.93 -8.48
N ALA A 68 -6.01 -1.18 -8.44
CA ALA A 68 -6.79 -0.88 -9.64
C ALA A 68 -5.98 -0.08 -10.68
N GLN A 69 -5.20 0.92 -10.24
CA GLN A 69 -4.31 1.70 -11.10
C GLN A 69 -3.25 0.82 -11.78
N ILE A 70 -2.60 -0.07 -11.03
CA ILE A 70 -1.59 -0.99 -11.57
C ILE A 70 -2.20 -1.93 -12.59
N ARG A 71 -3.36 -2.54 -12.27
CA ARG A 71 -4.09 -3.40 -13.21
C ARG A 71 -4.43 -2.67 -14.51
N ILE A 72 -4.85 -1.40 -14.45
CA ILE A 72 -5.10 -0.58 -15.64
C ILE A 72 -3.82 -0.36 -16.45
N ARG A 73 -2.69 -0.07 -15.79
CA ARG A 73 -1.39 0.11 -16.46
C ARG A 73 -0.91 -1.17 -17.14
N LEU A 74 -1.08 -2.32 -16.50
CA LEU A 74 -0.76 -3.64 -17.07
C LEU A 74 -1.64 -3.98 -18.28
N LEU A 75 -2.93 -3.60 -18.26
CA LEU A 75 -3.83 -3.81 -19.40
C LEU A 75 -3.47 -2.94 -20.62
N HIS A 76 -2.97 -1.73 -20.40
CA HIS A 76 -2.65 -0.77 -21.46
C HIS A 76 -1.17 -0.74 -21.88
N GLY A 77 -0.27 -1.38 -21.13
CA GLY A 77 1.18 -1.33 -21.30
C GLY A 77 1.80 -2.47 -22.10
N ARG A 78 1.05 -3.07 -23.05
CA ARG A 78 1.61 -3.98 -24.07
C ARG A 78 2.14 -3.21 -25.26
#